data_AF-A0A352S190-F1
#
_entry.id   AF-A0A352S190-F1
#
_cell.length_a   1.000
_cell.length_b   1.000
_cell.length_c   1.000
_cell.angle_alpha   90.00
_cell.angle_beta   90.00
_cell.angle_gamma   90.00
#
_symmetry.space_group_name_H-M   'P 1'
#
loop_
_entity.id
_entity.type
_entity.pdbx_description
1 polymer ?
#
loop_
_entity_poly.entity_id
_entity_poly.type
_entity_poly.pdbx_seq_one_letter_code
_entity_poly.pdbx_strand_id
1 'polypeptide(L)'
;NLFTGVHGNYLRESIVRAGLDPAALPTSDASKMNFGSGSAKAWKDIWGAGQGVGAIKRVVPAAELVRRFVEEYALARRRLGLAAPAGAARAVDLA
;
A
#
# COMPACT_ATOMS: atom_id res chain seq x y z
N ASN A 1 2.19 13.91 -10.50
CA ASN A 1 3.29 14.82 -10.10
C ASN A 1 2.86 15.85 -9.07
N LEU A 2 1.59 16.26 -8.98
CA LEU A 2 1.13 17.30 -8.05
C LEU A 2 1.62 17.14 -6.59
N PHE A 3 1.56 15.94 -6.02
CA PHE A 3 1.82 15.74 -4.59
C PHE A 3 3.29 15.52 -4.24
N THR A 4 4.05 14.83 -5.09
CA THR A 4 5.44 14.41 -4.78
C THR A 4 6.45 14.88 -5.83
N GLY A 5 6.05 15.69 -6.80
CA GLY A 5 6.87 16.08 -7.95
C GLY A 5 7.00 14.99 -9.04
N VAL A 6 6.64 13.74 -8.75
CA VAL A 6 6.69 12.60 -9.69
C VAL A 6 5.32 11.94 -9.86
N HIS A 7 5.12 11.14 -10.90
CA HIS A 7 3.90 10.35 -11.04
C HIS A 7 3.87 9.22 -10.00
N GLY A 8 2.72 9.04 -9.37
CA GLY A 8 2.50 8.03 -8.34
C GLY A 8 1.05 7.58 -8.30
N ASN A 9 0.80 6.46 -7.66
CA ASN A 9 -0.54 5.93 -7.41
C ASN A 9 -0.99 6.36 -6.02
N TYR A 10 -2.15 7.03 -5.94
CA TYR A 10 -2.69 7.57 -4.70
C TYR A 10 -4.10 7.06 -4.44
N LEU A 11 -4.47 6.94 -3.17
CA LEU A 11 -5.83 6.60 -2.77
C LEU A 11 -6.77 7.78 -3.02
N ARG A 12 -7.82 7.54 -3.80
CA ARG A 12 -8.85 8.53 -4.15
C ARG A 12 -9.41 9.21 -2.91
N GLU A 13 -9.73 8.42 -1.89
CA GLU A 13 -10.34 8.88 -0.65
C GLU A 13 -9.40 9.80 0.15
N SER A 14 -8.09 9.59 0.06
CA SER A 14 -7.12 10.49 0.71
C SER A 14 -7.10 11.88 0.06
N ILE A 15 -7.25 11.93 -1.26
CA ILE A 15 -7.33 13.18 -2.04
C ILE A 15 -8.62 13.93 -1.69
N VAL A 16 -9.76 13.24 -1.68
CA VAL A 16 -11.06 13.82 -1.32
C VAL A 16 -11.04 14.34 0.12
N ARG A 17 -10.48 13.58 1.07
CA ARG A 17 -10.38 13.99 2.48
C ARG A 17 -9.50 15.22 2.67
N ALA A 18 -8.55 15.44 1.76
CA ALA A 18 -7.72 16.63 1.74
C ALA A 18 -8.38 17.82 1.04
N GLY A 19 -9.66 17.70 0.65
CA GLY A 19 -10.45 18.78 0.03
C GLY A 19 -10.18 18.97 -1.45
N LEU A 20 -9.59 17.99 -2.14
CA LEU A 20 -9.26 18.05 -3.56
C LEU A 20 -10.18 17.15 -4.39
N ASP A 21 -10.45 17.55 -5.62
CA ASP A 21 -11.17 16.72 -6.57
C ASP A 21 -10.19 15.81 -7.34
N PRO A 22 -10.25 14.48 -7.18
CA PRO A 22 -9.39 13.54 -7.91
C PRO A 22 -9.61 13.55 -9.44
N ALA A 23 -10.74 14.06 -9.94
CA ALA A 23 -11.03 14.18 -11.36
C ALA A 23 -10.54 15.51 -11.97
N ALA A 24 -10.24 16.50 -11.13
CA ALA A 24 -9.82 17.84 -11.53
C ALA A 24 -8.54 18.28 -10.80
N LEU A 25 -7.59 17.35 -10.61
CA LEU A 25 -6.33 17.68 -9.97
C LEU A 25 -5.50 18.63 -10.84
N PRO A 26 -4.99 19.74 -10.29
CA PRO A 26 -4.08 20.60 -11.02
C PRO A 26 -2.80 19.84 -11.37
N THR A 27 -2.26 20.10 -12.55
CA THR A 27 -0.91 19.66 -12.88
C THR A 27 0.11 20.52 -12.14
N SER A 28 1.16 19.90 -11.62
CA SER A 28 2.24 20.65 -10.97
C SER A 28 2.93 21.54 -11.99
N ASP A 29 2.84 22.85 -11.81
CA ASP A 29 3.71 23.82 -12.47
C ASP A 29 4.92 24.04 -11.56
N ALA A 30 6.09 23.53 -11.98
CA ALA A 30 7.33 23.61 -11.21
C ALA A 30 7.75 25.07 -10.91
N SER A 31 7.30 26.04 -11.70
CA SER A 31 7.58 27.47 -11.49
C SER A 31 6.73 28.11 -10.37
N LYS A 32 5.67 27.42 -9.92
CA LYS A 32 4.71 27.90 -8.90
C LYS A 32 4.83 27.16 -7.57
N MET A 33 5.94 26.47 -7.35
CA MET A 33 6.18 25.67 -6.14
C MET A 33 6.24 26.57 -4.91
N ASN A 34 5.18 26.56 -4.10
CA ASN A 34 5.10 27.31 -2.85
C ASN A 34 5.32 26.35 -1.67
N PHE A 35 6.42 26.54 -0.92
CA PHE A 35 6.73 25.77 0.30
C PHE A 35 5.97 26.28 1.55
N GLY A 36 5.09 27.28 1.40
CA GLY A 36 4.21 27.80 2.45
C GLY A 36 3.13 26.79 2.89
N SER A 37 2.49 27.08 4.02
CA SER A 37 1.55 26.24 4.79
C SER A 37 0.26 25.78 4.08
N GLY A 38 0.15 25.91 2.76
CA GLY A 38 -1.01 25.55 1.97
C GLY A 38 -0.87 24.17 1.33
N SER A 39 -2.01 23.46 1.26
CA SER A 39 -2.25 22.22 0.51
C SER A 39 -1.73 20.91 1.12
N ALA A 40 -2.47 19.85 0.81
CA ALA A 40 -2.35 18.50 1.31
C ALA A 40 -0.90 17.98 1.26
N LYS A 41 -0.36 17.57 2.41
CA LYS A 41 1.02 17.06 2.50
C LYS A 41 1.08 15.62 2.00
N ALA A 42 2.06 15.33 1.16
CA ALA A 42 2.38 13.95 0.76
C ALA A 42 2.62 13.07 1.99
N TRP A 43 2.13 11.83 1.94
CA TRP A 43 2.25 10.79 2.96
C TRP A 43 1.54 11.06 4.30
N LYS A 44 1.21 12.32 4.61
CA LYS A 44 0.36 12.69 5.75
C LYS A 44 -1.12 12.72 5.34
N ASP A 45 -1.44 13.57 4.36
CA ASP A 45 -2.81 13.85 3.94
C ASP A 45 -3.16 13.07 2.68
N ILE A 46 -2.18 12.92 1.78
CA ILE A 46 -2.30 12.15 0.54
C ILE A 46 -1.55 10.83 0.66
N TRP A 47 -2.27 9.72 0.51
CA TRP A 47 -1.72 8.39 0.75
C TRP A 47 -1.40 7.68 -0.56
N GLY A 48 -0.15 7.26 -0.72
CA GLY A 48 0.28 6.41 -1.83
C GLY A 48 -0.19 4.97 -1.63
N ALA A 49 -0.62 4.31 -2.70
CA ALA A 49 -0.97 2.89 -2.67
C ALA A 49 -0.69 2.21 -4.01
N GLY A 50 -0.17 0.99 -3.97
CA GLY A 50 -0.02 0.14 -5.16
C GLY A 50 -1.34 -0.56 -5.53
N GLN A 51 -1.36 -1.20 -6.70
CA GLN A 51 -2.54 -1.91 -7.22
C GLN A 51 -3.04 -3.05 -6.30
N GLY A 52 -2.16 -3.58 -5.45
CA GLY A 52 -2.51 -4.62 -4.47
C GLY A 52 -3.44 -4.16 -3.35
N VAL A 53 -3.63 -2.84 -3.14
CA VAL A 53 -4.44 -2.33 -2.02
C VAL A 53 -5.91 -2.79 -2.09
N GLY A 54 -6.46 -2.96 -3.30
CA GLY A 54 -7.85 -3.43 -3.48
C GLY A 54 -8.10 -4.87 -3.02
N ALA A 55 -7.04 -5.67 -2.84
CA ALA A 55 -7.12 -7.02 -2.32
C ALA A 55 -7.25 -7.06 -0.79
N ILE A 56 -7.00 -5.95 -0.08
CA ILE A 56 -7.07 -5.88 1.38
C ILE A 56 -8.55 -5.76 1.80
N LYS A 57 -9.05 -6.77 2.53
CA LYS A 57 -10.47 -6.83 2.96
C LYS A 57 -10.69 -6.62 4.46
N ARG A 58 -9.64 -6.74 5.27
CA ARG A 58 -9.70 -6.62 6.72
C ARG A 58 -8.34 -6.20 7.28
N VAL A 59 -8.38 -5.45 8.37
CA VAL A 59 -7.21 -5.17 9.22
C VAL A 59 -7.11 -6.30 10.25
N VAL A 60 -5.91 -6.84 10.42
CA VAL A 60 -5.64 -7.96 11.32
C VAL A 60 -4.33 -7.73 12.08
N PRO A 61 -4.11 -8.43 13.21
CA PRO A 61 -2.79 -8.46 13.83
C PRO A 61 -1.73 -8.93 12.83
N ALA A 62 -0.54 -8.33 12.88
CA ALA A 62 0.55 -8.68 11.98
C ALA A 62 0.91 -10.17 12.05
N ALA A 63 0.90 -10.76 13.25
CA ALA A 63 1.16 -12.18 13.45
C ALA A 63 0.15 -13.07 12.72
N GLU A 64 -1.14 -12.71 12.72
CA GLU A 64 -2.18 -13.45 12.00
C GLU A 64 -1.92 -13.42 10.49
N LEU A 65 -1.55 -12.25 9.96
CA LEU A 65 -1.26 -12.08 8.53
C LEU A 65 -0.03 -12.89 8.09
N VAL A 66 1.05 -12.83 8.88
CA VAL A 66 2.28 -13.58 8.61
C VAL A 66 2.00 -15.09 8.63
N ARG A 67 1.27 -15.58 9.64
CA ARG A 67 0.87 -16.99 9.72
C ARG A 67 0.10 -17.42 8.47
N ARG A 68 -0.90 -16.63 8.07
CA ARG A 68 -1.68 -16.91 6.85
C ARG A 68 -0.79 -16.97 5.60
N PHE A 69 0.16 -16.05 5.45
CA PHE A 69 1.07 -16.05 4.31
C PHE A 69 1.98 -17.29 4.26
N VAL A 70 2.48 -17.75 5.41
CA VAL A 70 3.26 -18.99 5.48
C VAL A 70 2.42 -20.19 5.01
N GLU A 71 1.18 -20.29 5.48
CA GLU A 71 0.25 -21.37 5.10
C GLU A 71 -0.12 -21.31 3.60
N GLU A 72 -0.50 -20.13 3.09
CA GLU A 72 -0.86 -19.92 1.69
C GLU A 72 0.31 -20.21 0.75
N TYR A 73 1.52 -19.80 1.12
CA TYR A 73 2.73 -20.09 0.35
C TYR A 73 3.03 -21.60 0.29
N ALA A 74 2.95 -22.29 1.44
CA ALA A 74 3.15 -23.74 1.47
C ALA A 74 2.10 -24.48 0.63
N LEU A 75 0.84 -24.03 0.66
CA LEU A 75 -0.22 -24.57 -0.18
C LEU A 75 0.03 -24.33 -1.67
N ALA A 76 0.46 -23.13 -2.05
CA ALA A 76 0.80 -22.81 -3.44
C ALA A 76 1.94 -23.70 -3.97
N ARG A 77 2.98 -23.93 -3.15
CA ARG A 77 4.09 -24.84 -3.52
C ARG A 77 3.61 -26.27 -3.75
N ARG A 78 2.76 -26.80 -2.86
CA ARG A 78 2.16 -28.14 -3.03
C ARG A 78 1.36 -28.24 -4.32
N ARG A 79 0.56 -27.21 -4.65
CA ARG A 79 -0.19 -27.16 -5.92
C ARG A 79 0.70 -27.18 -7.16
N LEU A 80 1.91 -26.62 -7.05
CA LEU A 80 2.91 -26.62 -8.12
C LEU A 80 3.84 -27.84 -8.11
N GLY A 81 3.64 -28.81 -7.21
CA GLY A 81 4.51 -29.98 -7.07
C GLY A 81 5.91 -29.68 -6.52
N LEU A 82 6.10 -28.50 -5.91
CA LEU A 82 7.38 -28.11 -5.32
C LEU A 82 7.52 -28.67 -3.90
N ALA A 83 8.74 -29.09 -3.54
CA ALA A 83 9.06 -29.55 -2.19
C ALA A 83 8.71 -28.49 -1.12
N ALA A 84 8.46 -28.92 0.12
CA ALA A 84 8.18 -27.99 1.23
C ALA A 84 9.34 -26.99 1.41
N PRO A 85 9.05 -25.71 1.75
CA PRO A 85 10.10 -24.73 1.94
C PRO A 85 10.93 -25.05 3.19
N ALA A 86 12.25 -24.92 3.09
CA ALA A 86 13.15 -25.11 4.23
C ALA A 86 12.78 -24.09 5.34
N GLY A 87 12.51 -24.58 6.56
CA GLY A 87 12.17 -23.74 7.72
C GLY A 87 10.68 -23.63 8.06
N ALA A 88 9.76 -24.24 7.29
CA ALA A 88 8.32 -24.20 7.59
C ALA A 88 7.96 -24.72 9.00
N ALA A 89 8.73 -25.67 9.53
CA ALA A 89 8.52 -26.23 10.86
C ALA A 89 8.85 -25.26 12.01
N ARG A 90 9.65 -24.20 11.78
CA ARG A 90 10.02 -23.23 12.84
C ARG A 90 9.08 -22.02 12.94
N ALA A 91 8.31 -21.74 11.89
CA ALA A 91 7.43 -20.57 11.85
C ALA A 91 6.11 -20.77 12.61
N VAL A 92 5.73 -22.01 12.88
CA VAL A 92 4.49 -22.37 13.61
C VAL A 92 4.62 -22.31 15.14
N ASP A 93 5.84 -22.26 15.67
CA ASP A 93 6.13 -22.30 17.12
C ASP A 93 6.39 -20.91 17.77
N LEU A 94 6.16 -19.80 17.05
CA LEU A 94 6.42 -18.44 17.55
C LEU A 94 5.16 -17.71 18.07
N ALA A 95 4.22 -18.44 18.67
CA ALA A 95 3.04 -17.87 19.34
C ALA A 95 3.13 -18.00 20.86
#